data_AF-A0A963M907-F1
#
_entry.id   AF-A0A963M907-F1
#
_cell.length_a   1.000
_cell.length_b   1.000
_cell.length_c   1.000
_cell.angle_alpha   90.00
_cell.angle_beta   90.00
_cell.angle_gamma   90.00
#
_symmetry.space_group_name_H-M   'P 1'
#
loop_
_entity.id
_entity.type
_entity.pdbx_description
1 polymer ?
#
loop_
_entity_poly.entity_id
_entity_poly.type
_entity_poly.pdbx_seq_one_letter_code
_entity_poly.pdbx_strand_id
1 'polypeptide(L)'
;MAKTKNDDKTPTPAPAPFGPQVAAADPVVRRARATGKRAPAKKAANGINNAVRAVKRGDTPPSLTPKAIEKYVAERATVSAQDKQLAAALRLVNDEDAGTPAERARGLRAIFDGASADDRQALRKALKSAGRAAAEKPDPDDELAPDWRDGGYPYKNLLRRSVYEKEKFKLQVELLKLQGWVKATGQRVVILFEGRDAAGKGGTIKRFMEHLNPRGARVVALEKPTETERGQWYFQRYVQHLPTAGEIVLFDRSWYNRAGVE
;
A
#
# COMPACT_ATOMS: atom_id res chain seq x y z
N MET A 1 -33.09 -21.83 66.95
CA MET A 1 -32.90 -21.50 68.38
C MET A 1 -31.39 -21.44 68.65
N ALA A 2 -30.91 -20.37 69.31
CA ALA A 2 -29.55 -20.10 69.87
C ALA A 2 -28.34 -20.03 68.88
N LYS A 3 -27.72 -18.85 68.66
CA LYS A 3 -26.56 -18.21 69.38
C LYS A 3 -25.24 -18.96 69.11
N THR A 4 -24.06 -18.41 68.76
CA THR A 4 -23.30 -17.14 68.92
C THR A 4 -22.03 -17.31 68.05
N LYS A 5 -21.28 -16.34 67.49
CA LYS A 5 -20.39 -15.28 68.06
C LYS A 5 -19.63 -14.70 66.82
N ASN A 6 -19.79 -13.45 66.42
CA ASN A 6 -18.99 -12.26 66.75
C ASN A 6 -17.49 -12.29 66.40
N ASP A 7 -17.08 -11.28 65.60
CA ASP A 7 -15.90 -10.39 65.73
C ASP A 7 -15.35 -10.05 64.32
N ASP A 8 -14.91 -8.85 63.95
CA ASP A 8 -14.88 -7.50 64.53
C ASP A 8 -14.30 -6.62 63.41
N LYS A 9 -14.93 -5.50 63.05
CA LYS A 9 -14.30 -4.34 62.38
C LYS A 9 -15.10 -3.08 62.71
N THR A 10 -14.58 -2.34 63.67
CA THR A 10 -15.02 -1.00 64.06
C THR A 10 -14.49 0.10 63.11
N PRO A 11 -15.08 1.33 63.14
CA PRO A 11 -15.21 2.19 61.96
C PRO A 11 -14.57 3.60 62.13
N THR A 12 -14.98 4.52 61.23
CA THR A 12 -15.07 6.01 61.35
C THR A 12 -13.83 6.86 60.95
N PRO A 13 -13.98 8.18 60.63
CA PRO A 13 -14.90 8.88 59.71
C PRO A 13 -14.21 9.97 58.84
N ALA A 14 -14.98 10.64 57.96
CA ALA A 14 -14.64 11.93 57.33
C ALA A 14 -14.85 13.13 58.30
N PRO A 15 -14.22 14.29 58.04
CA PRO A 15 -15.01 15.44 57.55
C PRO A 15 -14.30 16.40 56.56
N ALA A 16 -15.09 17.20 55.83
CA ALA A 16 -14.71 18.40 55.05
C ALA A 16 -15.05 19.68 55.87
N PRO A 17 -15.07 20.94 55.35
CA PRO A 17 -14.47 21.59 54.16
C PRO A 17 -13.76 22.95 54.48
N PHE A 18 -13.03 23.56 53.54
CA PHE A 18 -12.77 25.03 53.54
C PHE A 18 -12.60 25.56 52.10
N GLY A 19 -13.37 26.61 51.76
CA GLY A 19 -13.20 27.45 50.57
C GLY A 19 -12.46 28.76 50.89
N PRO A 20 -12.66 29.86 50.14
CA PRO A 20 -11.83 30.28 48.99
C PRO A 20 -11.11 31.65 49.19
N GLN A 21 -10.09 31.98 48.37
CA GLN A 21 -9.66 33.37 48.09
C GLN A 21 -8.73 33.45 46.85
N VAL A 22 -9.14 34.06 45.72
CA VAL A 22 -9.02 35.46 45.22
C VAL A 22 -7.66 35.88 44.59
N ALA A 23 -7.71 36.02 43.26
CA ALA A 23 -7.10 36.97 42.29
C ALA A 23 -5.69 37.61 42.44
N ALA A 24 -4.93 37.58 41.33
CA ALA A 24 -4.12 38.70 40.82
C ALA A 24 -3.94 38.60 39.29
N ALA A 25 -3.96 39.74 38.60
CA ALA A 25 -4.01 39.91 37.14
C ALA A 25 -2.67 40.41 36.55
N ASP A 26 -2.40 39.99 35.29
CA ASP A 26 -1.77 40.71 34.15
C ASP A 26 -0.33 41.29 34.24
N PRO A 27 0.48 41.24 33.14
CA PRO A 27 0.19 42.06 31.96
C PRO A 27 0.37 41.42 30.57
N VAL A 28 -0.66 41.64 29.77
CA VAL A 28 -0.71 42.00 28.34
C VAL A 28 0.64 42.30 27.67
N VAL A 29 1.09 41.41 26.77
CA VAL A 29 2.00 41.76 25.68
C VAL A 29 1.20 41.82 24.38
N ARG A 30 0.92 43.05 23.92
CA ARG A 30 0.37 43.35 22.59
C ARG A 30 1.38 42.91 21.53
N ARG A 31 1.03 41.92 20.69
CA ARG A 31 1.66 41.75 19.36
C ARG A 31 0.69 42.16 18.27
N ALA A 32 1.15 43.12 17.48
CA ALA A 32 0.44 43.77 16.39
C ALA A 32 -0.08 42.77 15.34
N ARG A 33 -1.31 43.02 14.91
CA ARG A 33 -2.00 42.30 13.84
C ARG A 33 -1.48 42.83 12.49
N ALA A 34 -0.52 42.13 11.88
CA ALA A 34 -0.11 42.42 10.51
C ALA A 34 -1.12 41.82 9.53
N THR A 35 -2.00 42.67 9.01
CA THR A 35 -2.92 42.38 7.90
C THR A 35 -2.17 42.37 6.57
N GLY A 36 -1.34 41.35 6.34
CA GLY A 36 -0.80 41.06 5.02
C GLY A 36 -1.78 40.20 4.22
N LYS A 37 -2.39 40.76 3.16
CA LYS A 37 -3.14 39.98 2.17
C LYS A 37 -2.25 38.86 1.64
N ARG A 38 -2.49 37.63 2.08
CA ARG A 38 -1.80 36.44 1.59
C ARG A 38 -2.30 36.19 0.17
N ALA A 39 -1.44 36.46 -0.82
CA ALA A 39 -1.71 36.14 -2.22
C ALA A 39 -2.12 34.65 -2.33
N PRO A 40 -3.11 34.30 -3.16
CA PRO A 40 -3.52 32.90 -3.30
C PRO A 40 -2.32 32.10 -3.82
N ALA A 41 -1.89 31.11 -3.05
CA ALA A 41 -0.90 30.15 -3.48
C ALA A 41 -1.40 29.53 -4.79
N LYS A 42 -0.67 29.75 -5.90
CA LYS A 42 -0.92 29.06 -7.16
C LYS A 42 -0.96 27.56 -6.85
N LYS A 43 -2.13 26.93 -6.97
CA LYS A 43 -2.24 25.47 -6.97
C LYS A 43 -1.31 24.98 -8.09
N ALA A 44 -0.18 24.39 -7.71
CA ALA A 44 0.67 23.72 -8.67
C ALA A 44 -0.22 22.71 -9.40
N ALA A 45 -0.30 22.83 -10.72
CA ALA A 45 -1.03 21.90 -11.53
C ALA A 45 -0.52 20.49 -11.20
N ASN A 46 -1.40 19.61 -10.72
CA ASN A 46 -1.14 18.19 -10.49
C ASN A 46 -0.92 17.50 -11.85
N GLY A 47 0.20 17.82 -12.49
CA GLY A 47 0.73 17.01 -13.57
C GLY A 47 1.13 15.66 -13.01
N ILE A 48 0.92 14.61 -13.80
CA ILE A 48 1.43 13.26 -13.58
C ILE A 48 2.92 13.39 -13.26
N ASN A 49 3.28 13.33 -11.98
CA ASN A 49 4.64 13.60 -11.52
C ASN A 49 5.51 12.38 -11.83
N ASN A 50 5.96 12.30 -13.08
CA ASN A 50 6.97 11.36 -13.57
C ASN A 50 8.39 11.77 -13.11
N ALA A 51 8.50 12.29 -11.89
CA ALA A 51 9.75 12.82 -11.37
C ALA A 51 10.71 11.67 -11.06
N VAL A 52 11.91 11.75 -11.64
CA VAL A 52 13.00 10.79 -11.38
C VAL A 52 13.44 10.93 -9.92
N ARG A 53 13.52 9.79 -9.22
CA ARG A 53 13.91 9.74 -7.81
C ARG A 53 15.15 8.89 -7.63
N ALA A 54 16.23 9.46 -7.12
CA ALA A 54 17.43 8.69 -6.79
C ALA A 54 17.14 7.68 -5.66
N VAL A 55 17.68 6.46 -5.79
CA VAL A 55 17.54 5.38 -4.79
C VAL A 55 18.04 5.81 -3.42
N LYS A 56 19.12 6.60 -3.36
CA LYS A 56 19.71 7.13 -2.11
C LYS A 56 18.72 7.92 -1.25
N ARG A 57 17.65 8.48 -1.83
CA ARG A 57 16.62 9.20 -1.07
C ARG A 57 15.58 8.28 -0.41
N GLY A 58 15.52 7.01 -0.79
CA GLY A 58 14.49 6.07 -0.37
C GLY A 58 13.09 6.45 -0.87
N ASP A 59 12.10 5.66 -0.47
CA ASP A 59 10.67 5.95 -0.70
C ASP A 59 10.00 6.40 0.61
N THR A 60 10.49 7.51 1.17
CA THR A 60 9.96 8.08 2.42
C THR A 60 9.20 9.38 2.14
N PRO A 61 8.19 9.70 2.97
CA PRO A 61 7.54 11.00 2.90
C PRO A 61 8.56 12.11 3.20
N PRO A 62 8.40 13.31 2.60
CA PRO A 62 9.34 14.41 2.77
C PRO A 62 9.41 14.95 4.20
N SER A 63 8.43 14.62 5.04
CA SER A 63 8.40 14.92 6.47
C SER A 63 7.71 13.78 7.21
N LEU A 64 8.23 13.45 8.40
CA LEU A 64 7.70 12.41 9.28
C LEU A 64 6.58 12.92 10.21
N THR A 65 6.12 14.15 10.05
CA THR A 65 4.97 14.65 10.82
C THR A 65 3.69 13.93 10.37
N PRO A 66 2.77 13.56 11.28
CA PRO A 66 1.56 12.80 10.93
C PRO A 66 0.76 13.40 9.76
N LYS A 67 0.56 14.73 9.77
CA LYS A 67 -0.14 15.45 8.70
C LYS A 67 0.59 15.40 7.35
N ALA A 68 1.92 15.46 7.34
CA ALA A 68 2.69 15.37 6.12
C ALA A 68 2.66 13.94 5.55
N ILE A 69 2.71 12.93 6.42
CA ILE A 69 2.56 11.52 6.04
C ILE A 69 1.17 11.30 5.43
N GLU A 70 0.11 11.74 6.11
CA GLU A 70 -1.28 11.61 5.64
C GLU A 70 -1.46 12.26 4.25
N LYS A 71 -1.02 13.51 4.11
CA LYS A 71 -1.08 14.23 2.84
C LYS A 71 -0.29 13.51 1.75
N TYR A 72 0.93 13.08 2.05
CA TYR A 72 1.78 12.36 1.11
C TYR A 72 1.12 11.05 0.66
N VAL A 73 0.55 10.27 1.59
CA VAL A 73 -0.15 9.02 1.28
C VAL A 73 -1.39 9.28 0.42
N ALA A 74 -2.18 10.29 0.75
CA ALA A 74 -3.38 10.65 -0.03
C ALA A 74 -3.02 11.08 -1.45
N GLU A 75 -2.07 12.01 -1.62
CA GLU A 75 -1.59 12.45 -2.93
C GLU A 75 -1.03 11.28 -3.74
N ARG A 76 -0.27 10.40 -3.08
CA ARG A 76 0.25 9.19 -3.72
C ARG A 76 -0.88 8.24 -4.12
N ALA A 77 -1.93 8.08 -3.33
CA ALA A 77 -3.05 7.22 -3.70
C ALA A 77 -3.74 7.74 -4.97
N THR A 78 -4.01 9.05 -5.06
CA THR A 78 -4.63 9.69 -6.23
C THR A 78 -3.80 9.50 -7.50
N VAL A 79 -2.49 9.80 -7.43
CA VAL A 79 -1.60 9.65 -8.59
C VAL A 79 -1.54 8.20 -9.07
N SER A 80 -1.47 7.23 -8.15
CA SER A 80 -1.49 5.80 -8.51
C SER A 80 -2.80 5.39 -9.17
N ALA A 81 -3.94 5.89 -8.68
CA ALA A 81 -5.24 5.62 -9.30
C ALA A 81 -5.29 6.16 -10.74
N GLN A 82 -4.81 7.38 -10.96
CA GLN A 82 -4.71 7.99 -12.29
C GLN A 82 -3.78 7.21 -13.22
N ASP A 83 -2.59 6.84 -12.74
CA ASP A 83 -1.60 6.06 -13.52
C ASP A 83 -2.16 4.69 -13.92
N LYS A 84 -2.90 4.01 -13.02
CA LYS A 84 -3.58 2.73 -13.32
C LYS A 84 -4.65 2.90 -14.40
N GLN A 85 -5.51 3.91 -14.29
CA GLN A 85 -6.55 4.19 -15.29
C GLN A 85 -5.92 4.50 -16.66
N LEU A 86 -4.83 5.27 -16.67
CA LEU A 86 -4.08 5.56 -17.88
C LEU A 86 -3.44 4.30 -18.48
N ALA A 87 -2.83 3.45 -17.65
CA ALA A 87 -2.25 2.18 -18.11
C ALA A 87 -3.30 1.26 -18.74
N ALA A 88 -4.48 1.14 -18.11
CA ALA A 88 -5.61 0.38 -18.65
C ALA A 88 -6.10 0.96 -19.99
N ALA A 89 -6.26 2.28 -20.07
CA ALA A 89 -6.68 2.95 -21.30
C ALA A 89 -5.65 2.78 -22.43
N LEU A 90 -4.36 2.94 -22.15
CA LEU A 90 -3.29 2.76 -23.13
C LEU A 90 -3.19 1.31 -23.61
N ARG A 91 -3.44 0.32 -22.75
CA ARG A 91 -3.53 -1.08 -23.19
C ARG A 91 -4.65 -1.24 -24.22
N LEU A 92 -5.86 -0.76 -23.93
CA LEU A 92 -6.98 -0.87 -24.88
C LEU A 92 -6.73 -0.15 -26.22
N VAL A 93 -5.91 0.90 -26.24
CA VAL A 93 -5.60 1.63 -27.48
C VAL A 93 -4.49 0.94 -28.28
N ASN A 94 -3.41 0.54 -27.60
CA ASN A 94 -2.16 0.14 -28.26
C ASN A 94 -1.98 -1.39 -28.39
N ASP A 95 -2.72 -2.19 -27.64
CA ASP A 95 -2.60 -3.64 -27.63
C ASP A 95 -3.72 -4.24 -28.49
N GLU A 96 -3.35 -4.94 -29.57
CA GLU A 96 -4.31 -5.61 -30.46
C GLU A 96 -4.89 -6.88 -29.81
N ASP A 97 -4.14 -7.51 -28.91
CA ASP A 97 -4.58 -8.68 -28.15
C ASP A 97 -5.56 -8.29 -27.01
N ALA A 98 -5.80 -6.99 -26.81
CA ALA A 98 -6.78 -6.51 -25.83
C ALA A 98 -8.24 -6.65 -26.28
N GLY A 99 -8.51 -7.25 -27.45
CA GLY A 99 -9.84 -7.62 -27.92
C GLY A 99 -10.25 -6.90 -29.21
N THR A 100 -11.47 -7.19 -29.69
CA THR A 100 -11.99 -6.58 -30.93
C THR A 100 -12.08 -5.05 -30.81
N PRO A 101 -12.04 -4.28 -31.92
CA PRO A 101 -12.18 -2.83 -31.87
C PRO A 101 -13.42 -2.35 -31.10
N ALA A 102 -14.54 -3.08 -31.21
CA ALA A 102 -15.77 -2.80 -30.48
C ALA A 102 -15.63 -3.02 -28.96
N GLU A 103 -14.96 -4.11 -28.54
CA GLU A 103 -14.69 -4.40 -27.13
C GLU A 103 -13.74 -3.38 -26.52
N ARG A 104 -12.67 -3.03 -27.24
CA ARG A 104 -11.70 -2.00 -26.81
C ARG A 104 -12.38 -0.64 -26.66
N ALA A 105 -13.25 -0.26 -27.59
CA ALA A 105 -14.05 0.97 -27.49
C ALA A 105 -15.02 0.96 -26.30
N ARG A 106 -15.69 -0.17 -26.02
CA ARG A 106 -16.55 -0.34 -24.84
C ARG A 106 -15.76 -0.22 -23.53
N GLY A 107 -14.62 -0.91 -23.44
CA GLY A 107 -13.73 -0.85 -22.27
C GLY A 107 -13.22 0.57 -22.03
N LEU A 108 -12.83 1.29 -23.10
CA LEU A 108 -12.37 2.66 -22.98
C LEU A 108 -13.48 3.58 -22.49
N ARG A 109 -14.71 3.43 -23.00
CA ARG A 109 -15.89 4.17 -22.49
C ARG A 109 -16.13 3.88 -21.01
N ALA A 110 -16.08 2.62 -20.59
CA ALA A 110 -16.25 2.25 -19.19
C ALA A 110 -15.20 2.90 -18.27
N ILE A 111 -13.93 2.97 -18.70
CA ILE A 111 -12.87 3.69 -17.96
C ILE A 111 -13.19 5.18 -17.87
N PHE A 112 -13.63 5.80 -18.97
CA PHE A 112 -13.98 7.22 -18.98
C PHE A 112 -15.22 7.55 -18.15
N ASP A 113 -16.26 6.73 -18.22
CA ASP A 113 -17.52 6.94 -17.51
C ASP A 113 -17.36 6.75 -16.00
N GLY A 114 -16.47 5.84 -15.58
CA GLY A 114 -16.13 5.64 -14.17
C GLY A 114 -15.13 6.64 -13.58
N ALA A 115 -14.53 7.51 -14.41
CA ALA A 115 -13.51 8.46 -13.96
C ALA A 115 -14.10 9.82 -13.53
N SER A 116 -13.48 10.47 -12.53
CA SER A 116 -13.88 11.80 -12.09
C SER A 116 -13.66 12.86 -13.17
N ALA A 117 -14.23 14.07 -13.02
CA ALA A 117 -14.03 15.15 -14.00
C ALA A 117 -12.53 15.50 -14.19
N ASP A 118 -11.79 15.57 -13.08
CA ASP A 118 -10.35 15.85 -13.08
C ASP A 118 -9.55 14.69 -13.71
N ASP A 119 -9.91 13.45 -13.39
CA ASP A 119 -9.24 12.26 -13.94
C ASP A 119 -9.48 12.15 -15.45
N ARG A 120 -10.71 12.41 -15.93
CA ARG A 120 -11.02 12.44 -17.37
C ARG A 120 -10.20 13.47 -18.12
N GLN A 121 -9.96 14.64 -17.52
CA GLN A 121 -9.12 15.68 -18.10
C GLN A 121 -7.66 15.22 -18.18
N ALA A 122 -7.14 14.59 -17.12
CA ALA A 122 -5.80 14.03 -17.07
C ALA A 122 -5.62 12.92 -18.12
N LEU A 123 -6.54 11.97 -18.21
CA LEU A 123 -6.52 10.89 -19.22
C LEU A 123 -6.55 11.44 -20.65
N ARG A 124 -7.43 12.40 -20.96
CA ARG A 124 -7.50 13.03 -22.29
C ARG A 124 -6.18 13.70 -22.68
N LYS A 125 -5.57 14.43 -21.75
CA LYS A 125 -4.29 15.11 -21.99
C LYS A 125 -3.18 14.08 -22.24
N ALA A 126 -3.11 13.03 -21.43
CA ALA A 126 -2.10 11.99 -21.53
C ALA A 126 -2.21 11.17 -22.84
N LEU A 127 -3.43 10.78 -23.24
CA LEU A 127 -3.66 10.06 -24.50
C LEU A 127 -3.28 10.91 -25.72
N LYS A 128 -3.57 12.22 -25.71
CA LYS A 128 -3.15 13.13 -26.80
C LYS A 128 -1.63 13.28 -26.90
N SER A 129 -0.92 13.24 -25.77
CA SER A 129 0.55 13.30 -25.77
C SER A 129 1.23 11.97 -26.10
N ALA A 130 0.56 10.83 -25.85
CA ALA A 130 1.11 9.50 -26.11
C ALA A 130 1.35 9.22 -27.62
N GLY A 131 0.71 9.98 -28.51
CA GLY A 131 0.95 9.94 -29.96
C GLY A 131 2.17 10.72 -30.45
N ARG A 132 2.93 11.37 -29.57
CA ARG A 132 4.20 12.04 -29.95
C ARG A 132 5.37 11.21 -29.44
N ALA A 133 6.03 10.48 -30.35
CA ALA A 133 7.29 9.83 -30.10
C ALA A 133 8.31 10.87 -29.62
N ALA A 134 8.66 10.83 -28.33
CA ALA A 134 9.73 11.63 -27.76
C ALA A 134 11.07 10.92 -28.03
N ALA A 135 12.05 11.68 -28.53
CA ALA A 135 13.38 11.20 -28.93
C ALA A 135 14.11 10.38 -27.85
N GLU A 136 14.98 9.47 -28.32
CA GLU A 136 15.83 8.50 -27.61
C GLU A 136 16.78 9.13 -26.57
N LYS A 137 16.25 9.65 -25.47
CA LYS A 137 17.05 9.79 -24.25
C LYS A 137 17.13 8.42 -23.56
N PRO A 138 18.29 8.02 -23.01
CA PRO A 138 18.38 6.82 -22.19
C PRO A 138 17.30 6.87 -21.10
N ASP A 139 16.57 5.77 -20.90
CA ASP A 139 15.51 5.75 -19.90
C ASP A 139 16.15 5.96 -18.51
N PRO A 140 15.74 7.00 -17.75
CA PRO A 140 16.26 7.21 -16.41
C PRO A 140 16.02 6.04 -15.45
N ASP A 141 15.05 5.16 -15.74
CA ASP A 141 14.77 3.96 -14.94
C ASP A 141 15.87 2.88 -15.09
N ASP A 142 16.59 2.87 -16.22
CA ASP A 142 17.64 1.89 -16.55
C ASP A 142 19.05 2.40 -16.25
N GLU A 143 19.17 3.61 -15.70
CA GLU A 143 20.46 4.20 -15.35
C GLU A 143 21.10 3.45 -14.16
N LEU A 144 22.28 2.85 -14.38
CA LEU A 144 22.99 2.06 -13.37
C LEU A 144 23.73 2.94 -12.34
N ALA A 145 23.81 2.46 -11.10
CA ALA A 145 24.62 3.09 -10.05
C ALA A 145 26.11 2.86 -10.33
N PRO A 146 27.02 3.80 -10.02
CA PRO A 146 28.46 3.63 -10.32
C PRO A 146 29.09 2.37 -9.69
N ASP A 147 28.57 1.96 -8.53
CA ASP A 147 29.01 0.86 -7.67
C ASP A 147 28.17 -0.42 -7.85
N TRP A 148 27.37 -0.53 -8.93
CA TRP A 148 26.45 -1.66 -9.10
C TRP A 148 27.14 -3.03 -9.15
N ARG A 149 28.41 -3.07 -9.59
CA ARG A 149 29.22 -4.29 -9.65
C ARG A 149 29.79 -4.72 -8.31
N ASP A 150 29.78 -3.83 -7.32
CA ASP A 150 30.38 -4.05 -6.00
C ASP A 150 29.37 -4.59 -4.97
N GLY A 151 28.22 -5.10 -5.45
CA GLY A 151 27.16 -5.68 -4.61
C GLY A 151 26.11 -4.68 -4.11
N GLY A 152 26.17 -3.42 -4.54
CA GLY A 152 25.15 -2.41 -4.29
C GLY A 152 23.84 -2.64 -5.08
N TYR A 153 22.79 -1.90 -4.74
CA TYR A 153 21.56 -1.90 -5.55
C TYR A 153 21.87 -1.34 -6.96
N PRO A 154 21.49 -2.04 -8.04
CA PRO A 154 22.11 -1.81 -9.34
C PRO A 154 21.69 -0.53 -10.04
N TYR A 155 20.53 0.03 -9.71
CA TYR A 155 20.00 1.21 -10.37
C TYR A 155 20.24 2.48 -9.56
N LYS A 156 20.55 3.57 -10.27
CA LYS A 156 20.73 4.90 -9.69
C LYS A 156 19.40 5.49 -9.25
N ASN A 157 18.34 5.24 -10.02
CA ASN A 157 17.01 5.80 -9.84
C ASN A 157 16.00 4.71 -9.45
N LEU A 158 15.02 5.07 -8.62
CA LEU A 158 13.83 4.28 -8.37
C LEU A 158 12.96 4.30 -9.61
N LEU A 159 12.38 3.14 -9.94
CA LEU A 159 11.43 3.00 -11.03
C LEU A 159 10.34 4.08 -10.92
N ARG A 160 10.18 4.86 -11.99
CA ARG A 160 9.13 5.86 -12.07
C ARG A 160 7.77 5.19 -11.88
N ARG A 161 6.90 5.92 -11.19
CA ARG A 161 5.63 5.35 -10.74
C ARG A 161 4.68 4.99 -11.88
N SER A 162 4.65 5.82 -12.92
CA SER A 162 3.85 5.58 -14.12
C SER A 162 4.26 4.27 -14.81
N VAL A 163 5.56 4.02 -14.92
CA VAL A 163 6.12 2.77 -15.47
C VAL A 163 5.81 1.59 -14.57
N TYR A 164 6.02 1.73 -13.26
CA TYR A 164 5.66 0.70 -12.28
C TYR A 164 4.18 0.30 -12.35
N GLU A 165 3.26 1.27 -12.33
CA GLU A 165 1.82 0.98 -12.38
C GLU A 165 1.41 0.35 -13.71
N LYS A 166 2.02 0.77 -14.82
CA LYS A 166 1.79 0.18 -16.14
C LYS A 166 2.22 -1.28 -16.20
N GLU A 167 3.45 -1.59 -15.80
CA GLU A 167 3.96 -2.97 -15.85
C GLU A 167 3.26 -3.86 -14.81
N LYS A 168 2.99 -3.34 -13.61
CA LYS A 168 2.19 -4.06 -12.60
C LYS A 168 0.81 -4.43 -13.14
N PHE A 169 0.13 -3.52 -13.83
CA PHE A 169 -1.19 -3.80 -14.40
C PHE A 169 -1.13 -4.96 -15.41
N LYS A 170 -0.13 -4.97 -16.31
CA LYS A 170 0.07 -6.09 -17.24
C LYS A 170 0.28 -7.41 -16.51
N LEU A 171 1.17 -7.43 -15.51
CA LEU A 171 1.44 -8.62 -14.72
C LEU A 171 0.19 -9.11 -13.97
N GLN A 172 -0.64 -8.20 -13.47
CA GLN A 172 -1.91 -8.56 -12.81
C GLN A 172 -2.93 -9.20 -13.77
N VAL A 173 -2.94 -8.78 -15.04
CA VAL A 173 -3.73 -9.48 -16.08
C VAL A 173 -3.21 -10.90 -16.30
N GLU A 174 -1.90 -11.09 -16.35
CA GLU A 174 -1.31 -12.44 -16.46
C GLU A 174 -1.58 -13.29 -15.22
N LEU A 175 -1.59 -12.71 -14.01
CA LEU A 175 -1.99 -13.40 -12.78
C LEU A 175 -3.44 -13.89 -12.83
N LEU A 176 -4.35 -13.15 -13.45
CA LEU A 176 -5.73 -13.59 -13.66
C LEU A 176 -5.81 -14.79 -14.62
N LYS A 177 -5.02 -14.78 -15.69
CA LYS A 177 -4.90 -15.93 -16.60
C LYS A 177 -4.34 -17.15 -15.88
N LEU A 178 -3.28 -16.97 -15.08
CA LEU A 178 -2.72 -18.02 -14.23
C LEU A 178 -3.81 -18.60 -13.30
N GLN A 179 -4.57 -17.75 -12.61
CA GLN A 179 -5.65 -18.22 -11.74
C GLN A 179 -6.73 -19.00 -12.51
N GLY A 180 -7.11 -18.53 -13.70
CA GLY A 180 -8.04 -19.23 -14.58
C GLY A 180 -7.53 -20.62 -14.96
N TRP A 181 -6.25 -20.72 -15.34
CA TRP A 181 -5.59 -21.97 -15.66
C TRP A 181 -5.52 -22.92 -14.46
N VAL A 182 -5.04 -22.44 -13.29
CA VAL A 182 -4.93 -23.23 -12.05
C VAL A 182 -6.28 -23.87 -11.71
N LYS A 183 -7.36 -23.08 -11.80
CA LYS A 183 -8.73 -23.54 -11.56
C LYS A 183 -9.17 -24.58 -12.59
N ALA A 184 -8.91 -24.35 -13.87
CA ALA A 184 -9.34 -25.26 -14.95
C ALA A 184 -8.60 -26.62 -14.90
N THR A 185 -7.32 -26.61 -14.54
CA THR A 185 -6.49 -27.82 -14.50
C THR A 185 -6.47 -28.50 -13.13
N GLY A 186 -7.06 -27.89 -12.10
CA GLY A 186 -7.02 -28.39 -10.72
C GLY A 186 -5.63 -28.37 -10.08
N GLN A 187 -4.71 -27.55 -10.62
CA GLN A 187 -3.34 -27.45 -10.08
C GLN A 187 -3.35 -26.80 -8.69
N ARG A 188 -2.30 -27.05 -7.92
CA ARG A 188 -2.17 -26.60 -6.52
C ARG A 188 -0.90 -25.78 -6.39
N VAL A 189 -1.03 -24.49 -6.09
CA VAL A 189 0.10 -23.56 -6.07
C VAL A 189 0.33 -23.04 -4.65
N VAL A 190 1.57 -23.15 -4.18
CA VAL A 190 2.03 -22.56 -2.91
C VAL A 190 3.12 -21.53 -3.23
N ILE A 191 2.99 -20.33 -2.67
CA ILE A 191 3.97 -19.26 -2.80
C ILE A 191 4.40 -18.83 -1.40
N LEU A 192 5.69 -18.89 -1.10
CA LEU A 192 6.24 -18.54 0.22
C LEU A 192 6.94 -17.18 0.14
N PHE A 193 6.57 -16.26 1.04
CA PHE A 193 7.23 -14.97 1.16
C PHE A 193 8.11 -14.94 2.42
N GLU A 194 9.42 -14.98 2.20
CA GLU A 194 10.44 -14.89 3.24
C GLU A 194 11.36 -13.67 3.02
N GLY A 195 12.03 -13.24 4.09
CA GLY A 195 12.98 -12.13 4.04
C GLY A 195 12.99 -11.29 5.31
N ARG A 196 13.94 -10.35 5.38
CA ARG A 196 14.16 -9.47 6.53
C ARG A 196 12.91 -8.64 6.87
N ASP A 197 12.87 -8.14 8.10
CA ASP A 197 11.84 -7.18 8.50
C ASP A 197 11.95 -5.91 7.64
N ALA A 198 10.80 -5.31 7.33
CA ALA A 198 10.66 -4.18 6.41
C ALA A 198 11.13 -4.41 4.95
N ALA A 199 11.44 -5.64 4.52
CA ALA A 199 11.83 -5.94 3.14
C ALA A 199 10.69 -5.80 2.09
N GLY A 200 9.44 -5.58 2.52
CA GLY A 200 8.32 -5.35 1.60
C GLY A 200 7.45 -6.57 1.25
N LYS A 201 7.52 -7.65 2.04
CA LYS A 201 6.72 -8.88 1.86
C LYS A 201 5.21 -8.62 1.75
N GLY A 202 4.62 -8.06 2.80
CA GLY A 202 3.18 -7.75 2.82
C GLY A 202 2.74 -6.78 1.73
N GLY A 203 3.61 -5.84 1.35
CA GLY A 203 3.37 -4.93 0.22
C GLY A 203 3.26 -5.69 -1.11
N THR A 204 4.12 -6.68 -1.33
CA THR A 204 4.11 -7.53 -2.51
C THR A 204 2.88 -8.44 -2.55
N ILE A 205 2.57 -9.11 -1.44
CA ILE A 205 1.36 -9.95 -1.30
C ILE A 205 0.10 -9.13 -1.61
N LYS A 206 0.02 -7.90 -1.09
CA LYS A 206 -1.08 -6.98 -1.38
C LYS A 206 -1.24 -6.69 -2.87
N ARG A 207 -0.16 -6.63 -3.66
CA ARG A 207 -0.22 -6.42 -5.13
C ARG A 207 -0.61 -7.67 -5.90
N PHE A 208 -0.19 -8.85 -5.43
CA PHE A 208 -0.69 -10.12 -5.97
C PHE A 208 -2.20 -10.25 -5.79
N MET A 209 -2.68 -10.01 -4.56
CA MET A 209 -4.09 -10.19 -4.19
C MET A 209 -5.03 -9.08 -4.66
N GLU A 210 -4.51 -7.98 -5.23
CA GLU A 210 -5.31 -6.79 -5.56
C GLU A 210 -6.45 -7.07 -6.55
N HIS A 211 -6.23 -7.98 -7.51
CA HIS A 211 -7.22 -8.33 -8.54
C HIS A 211 -7.53 -9.83 -8.62
N LEU A 212 -6.86 -10.69 -7.85
CA LEU A 212 -7.15 -12.12 -7.83
C LEU A 212 -8.49 -12.41 -7.16
N ASN A 213 -9.22 -13.40 -7.66
CA ASN A 213 -10.47 -13.83 -7.04
C ASN A 213 -10.16 -14.53 -5.69
N PRO A 214 -10.71 -14.03 -4.55
CA PRO A 214 -10.40 -14.58 -3.23
C PRO A 214 -10.90 -16.03 -3.02
N ARG A 215 -11.78 -16.54 -3.89
CA ARG A 215 -12.28 -17.93 -3.80
C ARG A 215 -11.26 -18.96 -4.30
N GLY A 216 -10.27 -18.55 -5.09
CA GLY A 216 -9.23 -19.44 -5.62
C GLY A 216 -7.81 -19.01 -5.25
N ALA A 217 -7.67 -17.91 -4.51
CA ALA A 217 -6.41 -17.40 -4.01
C ALA A 217 -6.59 -16.88 -2.58
N ARG A 218 -5.76 -17.32 -1.64
CA ARG A 218 -5.82 -16.84 -0.25
C ARG A 218 -4.44 -16.62 0.36
N VAL A 219 -4.40 -15.77 1.38
CA VAL A 219 -3.19 -15.45 2.14
C VAL A 219 -3.25 -16.15 3.49
N VAL A 220 -2.11 -16.72 3.91
CA VAL A 220 -1.90 -17.32 5.22
C VAL A 220 -0.85 -16.49 5.94
N ALA A 221 -1.24 -15.85 7.04
CA ALA A 221 -0.35 -15.11 7.91
C ALA A 221 -0.57 -15.63 9.34
N LEU A 222 0.24 -16.61 9.74
CA LEU A 222 0.10 -17.23 11.06
C LEU A 222 0.75 -16.35 12.13
N GLU A 223 0.08 -16.25 13.27
CA GLU A 223 0.66 -15.64 14.47
C GLU A 223 1.66 -16.60 15.13
N LYS A 224 2.27 -16.13 16.24
CA LYS A 224 3.14 -16.94 17.08
C LYS A 224 2.41 -18.24 17.50
N PRO A 225 3.12 -19.39 17.53
CA PRO A 225 2.49 -20.66 17.88
C PRO A 225 1.94 -20.61 19.32
N THR A 226 0.70 -21.07 19.48
CA THR A 226 0.05 -21.30 20.78
C THR A 226 0.76 -22.40 21.57
N GLU A 227 0.47 -22.53 22.87
CA GLU A 227 1.04 -23.61 23.71
C GLU A 227 0.78 -25.00 23.10
N THR A 228 -0.45 -25.23 22.63
CA THR A 228 -0.80 -26.49 21.99
C THR A 228 -0.03 -26.72 20.69
N GLU A 229 0.09 -25.70 19.83
CA GLU A 229 0.86 -25.82 18.57
C GLU A 229 2.36 -26.03 18.82
N ARG A 230 2.93 -25.51 19.93
CA ARG A 230 4.31 -25.79 20.33
C ARG A 230 4.53 -27.24 20.73
N GLY A 231 3.52 -27.88 21.33
CA GLY A 231 3.55 -29.30 21.67
C GLY A 231 3.24 -30.23 20.48
N GLN A 232 2.69 -29.69 19.40
CA GLN A 232 2.43 -30.44 18.16
C GLN A 232 3.69 -30.58 17.31
N TRP A 233 3.62 -31.46 16.30
CA TRP A 233 4.66 -31.51 15.28
C TRP A 233 4.70 -30.19 14.50
N TYR A 234 5.88 -29.58 14.38
CA TYR A 234 6.06 -28.22 13.84
C TYR A 234 5.31 -27.93 12.52
N PHE A 235 5.30 -28.88 11.59
CA PHE A 235 4.66 -28.71 10.28
C PHE A 235 3.12 -28.82 10.33
N GLN A 236 2.56 -29.39 11.40
CA GLN A 236 1.14 -29.68 11.52
C GLN A 236 0.27 -28.43 11.32
N ARG A 237 0.66 -27.29 11.90
CA ARG A 237 -0.07 -26.02 11.73
C ARG A 237 -0.07 -25.50 10.30
N TYR A 238 1.01 -25.74 9.54
CA TYR A 238 1.13 -25.25 8.15
C TYR A 238 0.39 -26.16 7.15
N VAL A 239 0.42 -27.48 7.38
CA VAL A 239 -0.23 -28.47 6.51
C VAL A 239 -1.73 -28.22 6.39
N GLN A 240 -2.38 -27.76 7.47
CA GLN A 240 -3.80 -27.38 7.47
C GLN A 240 -4.15 -26.26 6.48
N HIS A 241 -3.15 -25.49 6.04
CA HIS A 241 -3.33 -24.37 5.14
C HIS A 241 -2.84 -24.64 3.72
N LEU A 242 -2.40 -25.85 3.37
CA LEU A 242 -2.02 -26.18 2.00
C LEU A 242 -3.23 -26.09 1.04
N PRO A 243 -3.00 -25.77 -0.24
CA PRO A 243 -4.06 -25.63 -1.24
C PRO A 243 -4.76 -26.96 -1.55
N THR A 244 -6.07 -26.89 -1.78
CA THR A 244 -6.78 -27.94 -2.53
C THR A 244 -6.76 -27.68 -4.04
N ALA A 245 -7.31 -28.60 -4.83
CA ALA A 245 -7.32 -28.52 -6.29
C ALA A 245 -7.88 -27.17 -6.78
N GLY A 246 -7.12 -26.47 -7.62
CA GLY A 246 -7.50 -25.17 -8.17
C GLY A 246 -7.23 -23.97 -7.27
N GLU A 247 -6.54 -24.16 -6.14
CA GLU A 247 -6.19 -23.08 -5.22
C GLU A 247 -4.74 -22.61 -5.33
N ILE A 248 -4.57 -21.30 -5.09
CA ILE A 248 -3.29 -20.63 -4.90
C ILE A 248 -3.23 -20.16 -3.44
N VAL A 249 -2.18 -20.53 -2.71
CA VAL A 249 -1.98 -20.11 -1.32
C VAL A 249 -0.67 -19.35 -1.19
N LEU A 250 -0.76 -18.12 -0.68
CA LEU A 250 0.38 -17.25 -0.42
C LEU A 250 0.65 -17.25 1.09
N PHE A 251 1.84 -17.65 1.51
CA PHE A 251 2.26 -17.62 2.91
C PHE A 251 3.06 -16.34 3.19
N ASP A 252 2.57 -15.48 4.08
CA ASP A 252 3.34 -14.37 4.68
C ASP A 252 4.10 -14.92 5.89
N ARG A 253 5.37 -15.30 5.64
CA ARG A 253 6.15 -16.24 6.46
C ARG A 253 5.61 -17.66 6.45
N SER A 254 6.50 -18.60 6.64
CA SER A 254 6.24 -20.04 6.50
C SER A 254 7.00 -20.85 7.54
N TRP A 255 7.07 -22.17 7.34
CA TRP A 255 7.90 -23.06 8.15
C TRP A 255 9.40 -22.71 8.12
N TYR A 256 9.85 -21.84 7.21
CA TYR A 256 11.21 -21.30 7.24
C TYR A 256 11.48 -20.35 8.40
N ASN A 257 10.46 -19.94 9.18
CA ASN A 257 10.67 -19.21 10.43
C ASN A 257 11.67 -19.92 11.37
N ARG A 258 11.64 -21.26 11.40
CA ARG A 258 12.56 -22.09 12.20
C ARG A 258 14.03 -22.03 11.78
N ALA A 259 14.30 -21.65 10.53
CA ALA A 259 15.65 -21.58 10.00
C ALA A 259 16.26 -20.17 10.10
N GLY A 260 15.53 -19.18 10.64
CA GLY A 260 15.99 -17.79 10.64
C GLY A 260 15.65 -16.96 11.87
N VAL A 261 14.49 -17.14 12.50
CA VAL A 261 14.03 -16.28 13.61
C VAL A 261 13.83 -17.06 14.91
N GLU A 262 13.34 -18.30 14.85
CA GLU A 262 13.35 -19.22 16.01
C GLU A 262 14.73 -19.86 16.19
#